data_AF-A0AA92JVG9-F1
#
_entry.id   AF-A0AA92JVG9-F1
#
_cell.length_a   1.000
_cell.length_b   1.000
_cell.length_c   1.000
_cell.angle_alpha   90.00
_cell.angle_beta   90.00
_cell.angle_gamma   90.00
#
_symmetry.space_group_name_H-M   'P 1'
#
loop_
_entity.id
_entity.type
_entity.pdbx_description
1 polymer ?
#
loop_
_entity_poly.entity_id
_entity_poly.type
_entity_poly.pdbx_seq_one_letter_code
_entity_poly.pdbx_strand_id
1 'polypeptide(L)'
;MKAINRRSLFCGGYVLDSIALRRYPQRKSYVRDLVRRLDRIPQILPLTYREQARTRGDHSRNIVRILDQVRFPADLIGLSVSLKQAAMLHDIGHAMHGHASERAINAWAGQTWFSNDLHSARLLYHVAPCDDHVLPMFATQAFAHLADIRPTGAMHVQMAGGKSRVLEFLDDLENAIGDAGDLIRHKMVSPSTLSAEVGGGLNFPKQKTFAAAAAWLFRHGFNGSHESLLTLSRSDSGASQSLRQIRALVDEARLSCDAITRADTQAEHEMVELCHHVAKENPERNVAWLIDVVATTDLEYAA
;
A
#
# COMPACT_ATOMS: atom_id res chain seq x y z
N MET A 1 -23.20 1.57 19.66
CA MET A 1 -23.64 0.24 19.19
C MET A 1 -23.31 0.13 17.71
N LYS A 2 -22.51 -0.90 17.34
CA LYS A 2 -22.10 -1.40 16.00
C LYS A 2 -22.30 -0.52 14.74
N ALA A 3 -21.15 -0.17 14.15
CA ALA A 3 -20.88 -0.48 12.75
C ALA A 3 -19.43 -0.98 12.67
N ILE A 4 -19.22 -2.22 13.11
CA ILE A 4 -18.04 -2.98 12.72
C ILE A 4 -18.18 -3.14 11.21
N ASN A 5 -17.34 -2.46 10.44
CA ASN A 5 -17.23 -2.65 8.99
C ASN A 5 -16.67 -4.06 8.75
N ARG A 6 -17.47 -5.09 9.02
CA ARG A 6 -17.21 -6.48 8.71
C ARG A 6 -17.41 -6.64 7.21
N ARG A 7 -16.43 -6.17 6.43
CA ARG A 7 -16.28 -6.68 5.08
C ARG A 7 -15.75 -8.10 5.24
N SER A 8 -16.62 -9.07 5.01
CA SER A 8 -16.25 -10.47 4.84
C SER A 8 -15.27 -10.52 3.68
N LEU A 9 -13.99 -10.61 3.99
CA LEU A 9 -12.96 -10.74 2.99
C LEU A 9 -12.80 -12.21 2.68
N PHE A 10 -13.10 -12.57 1.44
CA PHE A 10 -12.60 -13.82 0.90
C PHE A 10 -11.08 -13.71 0.90
N CYS A 11 -10.45 -14.32 1.91
CA CYS A 11 -9.18 -14.95 1.63
C CYS A 11 -9.53 -16.02 0.60
N GLY A 12 -9.43 -15.66 -0.68
CA GLY A 12 -9.15 -16.66 -1.69
C GLY A 12 -8.04 -17.50 -1.08
N GLY A 13 -8.30 -18.80 -0.97
CA GLY A 13 -7.42 -19.73 -0.30
C GLY A 13 -6.00 -19.61 -0.84
N TYR A 14 -5.12 -20.54 -0.48
CA TYR A 14 -4.16 -20.92 -1.50
C TYR A 14 -4.95 -21.12 -2.78
N VAL A 15 -4.70 -20.25 -3.76
CA VAL A 15 -4.98 -20.71 -5.09
C VAL A 15 -3.90 -21.74 -5.28
N LEU A 16 -4.30 -23.00 -5.08
CA LEU A 16 -3.51 -24.16 -5.46
C LEU A 16 -2.96 -23.81 -6.84
N ASP A 17 -1.64 -23.69 -6.93
CA ASP A 17 -0.86 -23.26 -8.11
C ASP A 17 -0.63 -21.75 -8.31
N SER A 18 -0.77 -20.90 -7.30
CA SER A 18 -0.25 -19.52 -7.36
C SER A 18 1.21 -19.56 -7.80
N ILE A 19 1.52 -18.93 -8.93
CA ILE A 19 2.84 -19.02 -9.59
C ILE A 19 3.96 -18.54 -8.66
N ALA A 20 3.64 -17.60 -7.76
CA ALA A 20 4.49 -17.18 -6.67
C ALA A 20 5.03 -18.34 -5.81
N LEU A 21 4.21 -19.31 -5.42
CA LEU A 21 4.67 -20.39 -4.54
C LEU A 21 5.41 -21.50 -5.30
N ARG A 22 5.22 -21.61 -6.62
CA ARG A 22 5.99 -22.54 -7.46
C ARG A 22 7.39 -22.00 -7.78
N ARG A 23 7.54 -20.69 -8.02
CA ARG A 23 8.85 -20.04 -8.30
C ARG A 23 9.65 -19.71 -7.05
N TYR A 24 9.00 -19.49 -5.90
CA TYR A 24 9.66 -19.15 -4.65
C TYR A 24 9.60 -20.31 -3.64
N PRO A 25 10.63 -21.18 -3.56
CA PRO A 25 10.64 -22.33 -2.66
C PRO A 25 10.62 -21.94 -1.17
N GLN A 26 10.96 -20.68 -0.87
CA GLN A 26 10.95 -20.08 0.46
C GLN A 26 10.10 -18.81 0.43
N ARG A 27 9.12 -18.70 1.34
CA ARG A 27 8.20 -17.55 1.41
C ARG A 27 8.91 -16.22 1.70
N LYS A 28 9.99 -16.25 2.48
CA LYS A 28 10.83 -15.06 2.75
C LYS A 28 11.41 -14.47 1.47
N SER A 29 11.75 -15.31 0.48
CA SER A 29 12.24 -14.86 -0.82
C SER A 29 11.13 -14.18 -1.61
N TYR A 30 9.92 -14.75 -1.61
CA TYR A 30 8.75 -14.15 -2.24
C TYR A 30 8.40 -12.78 -1.63
N VAL A 31 8.31 -12.68 -0.30
CA VAL A 31 8.02 -11.42 0.39
C VAL A 31 9.13 -10.39 0.15
N ARG A 32 10.40 -10.80 0.17
CA ARG A 32 11.52 -9.92 -0.15
C ARG A 32 11.40 -9.36 -1.57
N ASP A 33 11.05 -10.18 -2.53
CA ASP A 33 10.97 -9.75 -3.93
C ASP A 33 9.69 -8.94 -4.19
N LEU A 34 8.58 -9.22 -3.49
CA LEU A 34 7.41 -8.34 -3.38
C LEU A 34 7.76 -6.95 -2.80
N VAL A 35 8.58 -6.88 -1.74
CA VAL A 35 9.03 -5.59 -1.19
C VAL A 35 9.93 -4.86 -2.19
N ARG A 36 10.85 -5.57 -2.85
CA ARG A 36 11.74 -4.97 -3.86
C ARG A 36 10.97 -4.43 -5.07
N ARG A 37 9.88 -5.08 -5.48
CA ARG A 37 9.08 -4.61 -6.63
C ARG A 37 8.44 -3.25 -6.37
N LEU A 38 8.18 -2.89 -5.10
CA LEU A 38 7.64 -1.58 -4.75
C LEU A 38 8.54 -0.42 -5.18
N ASP A 39 9.84 -0.66 -5.40
CA ASP A 39 10.77 0.33 -5.96
C ASP A 39 10.57 0.60 -7.45
N ARG A 40 9.69 -0.16 -8.11
CA ARG A 40 9.36 -0.02 -9.53
C ARG A 40 7.93 0.42 -9.77
N ILE A 41 7.07 0.32 -8.75
CA ILE A 41 5.67 0.72 -8.81
C ILE A 41 5.58 2.18 -8.34
N PRO A 42 5.14 3.13 -9.19
CA PRO A 42 4.90 4.51 -8.77
C PRO A 42 3.80 4.62 -7.69
N GLN A 43 3.85 5.70 -6.90
CA GLN A 43 2.80 6.01 -5.93
C GLN A 43 1.57 6.64 -6.62
N ILE A 44 1.61 7.96 -6.87
CA ILE A 44 0.49 8.72 -7.45
C ILE A 44 0.60 8.91 -8.97
N LEU A 45 1.83 9.05 -9.48
CA LEU A 45 2.07 9.33 -10.89
C LEU A 45 2.10 8.04 -11.72
N PRO A 46 1.73 8.08 -13.01
CA PRO A 46 1.80 6.90 -13.89
C PRO A 46 3.23 6.37 -14.08
N LEU A 47 3.34 5.12 -14.55
CA LEU A 47 4.61 4.42 -14.79
C LEU A 47 5.55 5.15 -15.77
N THR A 48 5.00 5.94 -16.69
CA THR A 48 5.77 6.79 -17.60
C THR A 48 6.63 7.84 -16.88
N TYR A 49 6.31 8.18 -15.62
CA TYR A 49 7.06 9.13 -14.79
C TYR A 49 7.99 8.44 -13.79
N ARG A 50 8.17 7.11 -13.83
CA ARG A 50 8.83 6.30 -12.78
C ARG A 50 10.20 6.80 -12.32
N GLU A 51 11.03 7.33 -13.23
CA GLU A 51 12.41 7.76 -12.93
C GLU A 51 12.43 9.00 -12.01
N GLN A 52 11.35 9.77 -12.02
CA GLN A 52 11.24 11.05 -11.33
C GLN A 52 10.11 11.06 -10.30
N ALA A 53 9.19 10.09 -10.37
CA ALA A 53 8.12 9.89 -9.41
C ALA A 53 8.64 9.19 -8.15
N ARG A 54 7.94 9.43 -7.04
CA ARG A 54 8.06 8.60 -5.86
C ARG A 54 7.43 7.24 -6.11
N THR A 55 8.09 6.20 -5.65
CA THR A 55 7.60 4.82 -5.76
C THR A 55 6.89 4.40 -4.48
N ARG A 56 6.16 3.29 -4.51
CA ARG A 56 5.57 2.67 -3.30
C ARG A 56 6.63 2.27 -2.28
N GLY A 57 7.82 1.93 -2.76
CA GLY A 57 8.97 1.67 -1.92
C GLY A 57 9.46 2.94 -1.23
N ASP A 58 9.50 4.07 -1.94
CA ASP A 58 9.80 5.38 -1.34
C ASP A 58 8.72 5.80 -0.32
N HIS A 59 7.44 5.62 -0.64
CA HIS A 59 6.31 5.85 0.25
C HIS A 59 6.47 5.10 1.58
N SER A 60 6.66 3.78 1.49
CA SER A 60 6.82 2.91 2.65
C SER A 60 8.03 3.30 3.51
N ARG A 61 9.17 3.60 2.87
CA ARG A 61 10.38 4.08 3.57
C ARG A 61 10.21 5.45 4.18
N ASN A 62 9.44 6.34 3.56
CA ASN A 62 9.17 7.67 4.10
C ASN A 62 8.36 7.59 5.39
N ILE A 63 7.38 6.69 5.50
CA ILE A 63 6.66 6.45 6.76
C ILE A 63 7.64 6.05 7.88
N VAL A 64 8.58 5.15 7.59
CA VAL A 64 9.64 4.76 8.54
C VAL A 64 10.50 5.97 8.93
N ARG A 65 10.93 6.77 7.96
CA ARG A 65 11.73 7.98 8.20
C ARG A 65 10.96 9.05 8.97
N ILE A 66 9.64 9.18 8.79
CA ILE A 66 8.79 10.07 9.60
C ILE A 66 8.88 9.61 11.07
N LEU A 67 8.67 8.32 11.33
CA LEU A 67 8.75 7.76 12.68
C LEU A 67 10.12 7.97 13.34
N ASP A 68 11.21 7.82 12.57
CA ASP A 68 12.57 8.10 13.04
C ASP A 68 12.77 9.60 13.32
N GLN A 69 12.33 10.47 12.41
CA GLN A 69 12.49 11.91 12.49
C GLN A 69 11.76 12.51 13.71
N VAL A 70 10.56 12.01 14.01
CA VAL A 70 9.77 12.49 15.15
C VAL A 70 10.17 11.84 16.48
N ARG A 71 11.18 10.95 16.46
CA ARG A 71 11.68 10.20 17.63
C ARG A 71 10.56 9.48 18.38
N PHE A 72 9.72 8.74 17.67
CA PHE A 72 8.62 7.99 18.28
C PHE A 72 9.13 7.14 19.47
N PRO A 73 8.42 7.13 20.62
CA PRO A 73 9.04 6.94 21.93
C PRO A 73 9.87 5.67 22.06
N ALA A 74 11.09 5.81 22.61
CA ALA A 74 12.02 4.72 22.82
C ALA A 74 11.61 3.76 23.95
N ASP A 75 10.69 4.15 24.83
CA ASP A 75 10.07 3.25 25.81
C ASP A 75 9.05 2.30 25.17
N LEU A 76 8.63 2.57 23.93
CA LEU A 76 7.73 1.74 23.13
C LEU A 76 8.45 1.05 21.95
N ILE A 77 9.70 0.61 22.16
CA ILE A 77 10.53 -0.05 21.12
C ILE A 77 9.78 -1.15 20.37
N GLY A 78 9.08 -2.04 21.08
CA GLY A 78 8.33 -3.13 20.45
C GLY A 78 7.25 -2.63 19.47
N LEU A 79 6.48 -1.62 19.87
CA LEU A 79 5.46 -1.00 19.02
C LEU A 79 6.10 -0.25 17.84
N SER A 80 7.20 0.47 18.09
CA SER A 80 7.94 1.20 17.06
C SER A 80 8.47 0.25 15.97
N VAL A 81 9.05 -0.88 16.37
CA VAL A 81 9.55 -1.91 15.44
C VAL A 81 8.40 -2.50 14.62
N SER A 82 7.32 -2.92 15.28
CA SER A 82 6.15 -3.49 14.59
C SER A 82 5.51 -2.50 13.61
N LEU A 83 5.39 -1.22 13.99
CA LEU A 83 4.82 -0.19 13.13
C LEU A 83 5.69 0.10 11.91
N LYS A 84 7.02 0.15 12.08
CA LYS A 84 7.96 0.31 10.96
C LYS A 84 7.92 -0.88 10.01
N GLN A 85 7.89 -2.10 10.55
CA GLN A 85 7.70 -3.31 9.73
C GLN A 85 6.38 -3.28 8.99
N ALA A 86 5.30 -2.87 9.67
CA ALA A 86 3.99 -2.79 9.07
C ALA A 86 3.96 -1.77 7.92
N ALA A 87 4.58 -0.60 8.10
CA ALA A 87 4.74 0.41 7.07
C ALA A 87 5.47 -0.12 5.82
N MET A 88 6.51 -0.94 6.00
CA MET A 88 7.27 -1.54 4.89
C MET A 88 6.50 -2.61 4.10
N LEU A 89 5.43 -3.15 4.66
CA LEU A 89 4.72 -4.31 4.11
C LEU A 89 3.30 -4.01 3.65
N HIS A 90 2.69 -2.91 4.12
CA HIS A 90 1.28 -2.66 3.91
C HIS A 90 0.88 -2.52 2.43
N ASP A 91 1.84 -2.19 1.57
CA ASP A 91 1.64 -1.88 0.17
C ASP A 91 2.05 -3.01 -0.79
N ILE A 92 2.56 -4.14 -0.27
CA ILE A 92 3.20 -5.20 -1.10
C ILE A 92 2.25 -5.84 -2.11
N GLY A 93 0.95 -5.76 -1.87
CA GLY A 93 -0.08 -6.32 -2.73
C GLY A 93 -0.54 -5.40 -3.86
N HIS A 94 0.06 -4.23 -4.01
CA HIS A 94 -0.25 -3.34 -5.13
C HIS A 94 0.20 -3.94 -6.46
N ALA A 95 -0.72 -3.99 -7.43
CA ALA A 95 -0.41 -4.38 -8.81
C ALA A 95 0.42 -3.30 -9.54
N MET A 96 0.95 -3.63 -10.73
CA MET A 96 1.98 -2.86 -11.44
C MET A 96 1.65 -1.36 -11.65
N HIS A 97 0.38 -1.01 -11.89
CA HIS A 97 -0.08 0.37 -12.06
C HIS A 97 -0.90 0.89 -10.86
N GLY A 98 -0.73 0.28 -9.68
CA GLY A 98 -1.41 0.69 -8.45
C GLY A 98 -2.93 0.67 -8.59
N HIS A 99 -3.57 1.82 -8.33
CA HIS A 99 -5.03 1.94 -8.38
C HIS A 99 -5.62 1.77 -9.79
N ALA A 100 -4.88 2.09 -10.86
CA ALA A 100 -5.33 1.84 -12.22
C ALA A 100 -5.49 0.33 -12.48
N SER A 101 -4.52 -0.48 -12.04
CA SER A 101 -4.64 -1.94 -12.11
C SER A 101 -5.79 -2.47 -11.27
N GLU A 102 -6.03 -1.92 -10.08
CA GLU A 102 -7.17 -2.33 -9.25
C GLU A 102 -8.52 -2.09 -9.93
N ARG A 103 -8.70 -0.92 -10.55
CA ARG A 103 -9.90 -0.61 -11.34
C ARG A 103 -10.06 -1.55 -12.53
N ALA A 104 -8.98 -1.77 -13.28
CA ALA A 104 -8.99 -2.64 -14.45
C ALA A 104 -9.33 -4.10 -14.12
N ILE A 105 -8.71 -4.65 -13.07
CA ILE A 105 -8.97 -6.03 -12.62
C ILE A 105 -10.44 -6.18 -12.19
N ASN A 106 -10.96 -5.21 -11.42
CA ASN A 106 -12.36 -5.24 -10.99
C ASN A 106 -13.35 -5.06 -12.16
N ALA A 107 -13.01 -4.23 -13.14
CA ALA A 107 -13.81 -4.03 -14.34
C ALA A 107 -13.86 -5.33 -15.18
N TRP A 108 -12.72 -5.97 -15.40
CA TRP A 108 -12.64 -7.26 -16.09
C TRP A 108 -13.39 -8.37 -15.36
N ALA A 109 -13.27 -8.42 -14.02
CA ALA A 109 -13.98 -9.39 -13.19
C ALA A 109 -15.49 -9.14 -13.07
N GLY A 110 -15.98 -7.98 -13.53
CA GLY A 110 -17.38 -7.56 -13.45
C GLY A 110 -17.86 -7.23 -12.04
N GLN A 111 -16.97 -7.16 -11.05
CA GLN A 111 -17.29 -6.93 -9.63
C GLN A 111 -16.05 -6.56 -8.81
N THR A 112 -16.27 -6.06 -7.59
CA THR A 112 -15.22 -5.62 -6.66
C THR A 112 -14.53 -6.80 -5.95
N TRP A 113 -13.85 -7.64 -6.71
CA TRP A 113 -13.11 -8.81 -6.20
C TRP A 113 -11.69 -8.52 -5.74
N PHE A 114 -11.07 -7.47 -6.26
CA PHE A 114 -9.68 -7.14 -5.98
C PHE A 114 -9.57 -5.79 -5.27
N SER A 115 -8.67 -5.74 -4.31
CA SER A 115 -8.22 -4.51 -3.68
C SER A 115 -6.77 -4.72 -3.28
N ASN A 116 -5.93 -3.73 -3.57
CA ASN A 116 -4.52 -3.80 -3.25
C ASN A 116 -4.26 -3.95 -1.75
N ASP A 117 -5.05 -3.29 -0.89
CA ASP A 117 -4.96 -3.41 0.57
C ASP A 117 -5.33 -4.83 1.03
N LEU A 118 -6.41 -5.37 0.48
CA LEU A 118 -6.88 -6.71 0.81
C LEU A 118 -5.91 -7.78 0.33
N HIS A 119 -5.32 -7.57 -0.85
CA HIS A 119 -4.29 -8.43 -1.40
C HIS A 119 -3.00 -8.35 -0.57
N SER A 120 -2.59 -7.16 -0.13
CA SER A 120 -1.43 -6.96 0.77
C SER A 120 -1.62 -7.71 2.08
N ALA A 121 -2.79 -7.57 2.70
CA ALA A 121 -3.15 -8.31 3.90
C ALA A 121 -3.09 -9.82 3.62
N ARG A 122 -3.70 -10.30 2.54
CA ARG A 122 -3.67 -11.73 2.19
C ARG A 122 -2.25 -12.28 1.98
N LEU A 123 -1.38 -11.55 1.28
CA LEU A 123 0.02 -11.94 1.06
C LEU A 123 0.82 -12.06 2.36
N LEU A 124 0.39 -11.38 3.41
CA LEU A 124 1.05 -11.32 4.72
C LEU A 124 0.48 -12.29 5.75
N TYR A 125 -0.59 -13.02 5.46
CA TYR A 125 -1.15 -13.99 6.41
C TYR A 125 -0.90 -15.42 5.94
N HIS A 126 -0.69 -16.33 6.89
CA HIS A 126 -0.39 -17.74 6.64
C HIS A 126 -1.47 -18.64 7.23
N VAL A 127 -1.89 -19.65 6.47
CA VAL A 127 -2.62 -20.82 6.98
C VAL A 127 -1.58 -21.95 7.11
N ALA A 128 -1.35 -22.42 8.33
CA ALA A 128 -0.40 -23.50 8.61
C ALA A 128 -1.00 -24.88 8.27
N PRO A 129 -0.19 -25.90 7.92
CA PRO A 129 -0.69 -27.18 7.39
C PRO A 129 -1.19 -28.18 8.45
N CYS A 130 -1.18 -27.84 9.75
CA CYS A 130 -1.44 -28.83 10.81
C CYS A 130 -2.38 -28.40 11.93
N ASP A 131 -2.86 -27.16 11.99
CA ASP A 131 -3.81 -26.72 13.04
C ASP A 131 -4.66 -25.55 12.54
N ASP A 132 -5.84 -25.41 13.14
CA ASP A 132 -6.92 -24.41 12.93
C ASP A 132 -6.52 -22.93 13.18
N HIS A 133 -5.28 -22.55 12.86
CA HIS A 133 -4.70 -21.28 13.27
C HIS A 133 -4.14 -20.49 12.10
N VAL A 134 -4.45 -19.20 12.13
CA VAL A 134 -3.95 -18.21 11.17
C VAL A 134 -3.19 -17.17 11.92
N LEU A 135 -1.96 -16.95 11.49
CA LEU A 135 -1.04 -16.09 12.17
C LEU A 135 -1.03 -14.71 11.49
N PRO A 136 -1.51 -13.65 12.17
CA PRO A 136 -1.24 -12.28 11.74
C PRO A 136 0.26 -12.00 11.82
N MET A 137 0.93 -11.80 10.69
CA MET A 137 2.37 -11.50 10.67
C MET A 137 2.71 -10.10 11.20
N PHE A 138 1.75 -9.21 11.37
CA PHE A 138 1.99 -7.82 11.76
C PHE A 138 2.17 -7.57 13.26
N ALA A 139 2.05 -8.60 14.12
CA ALA A 139 1.97 -8.36 15.58
C ALA A 139 3.08 -9.02 16.43
N THR A 140 4.04 -9.76 15.88
CA THR A 140 5.01 -10.49 16.72
C THR A 140 6.42 -10.57 16.11
N GLN A 141 7.41 -10.88 16.97
CA GLN A 141 8.78 -11.29 16.62
C GLN A 141 8.86 -12.43 15.56
N ALA A 142 7.73 -13.00 15.14
CA ALA A 142 7.60 -14.03 14.13
C ALA A 142 8.22 -13.68 12.76
N PHE A 143 8.36 -12.40 12.39
CA PHE A 143 9.05 -12.04 11.14
C PHE A 143 10.54 -12.44 11.14
N ALA A 144 11.22 -12.35 12.29
CA ALA A 144 12.60 -12.80 12.44
C ALA A 144 12.74 -14.33 12.49
N HIS A 145 11.62 -15.04 12.71
CA HIS A 145 11.54 -16.49 12.88
C HIS A 145 10.64 -17.16 11.85
N LEU A 146 10.39 -16.53 10.69
CA LEU A 146 9.61 -17.12 9.60
C LEU A 146 10.26 -18.46 9.20
N ALA A 147 9.71 -19.55 9.71
CA ALA A 147 10.18 -20.90 9.43
C ALA A 147 9.98 -21.21 7.93
N ASP A 148 10.94 -21.94 7.34
CA ASP A 148 10.94 -22.38 5.94
C ASP A 148 9.89 -23.49 5.70
N ILE A 149 8.61 -23.22 5.98
CA ILE A 149 7.52 -24.19 5.85
C ILE A 149 6.87 -24.04 4.46
N ARG A 150 6.87 -25.13 3.67
CA ARG A 150 6.04 -25.28 2.46
C ARG A 150 4.68 -25.87 2.83
N PRO A 151 3.55 -25.19 2.55
CA PRO A 151 2.22 -25.63 2.98
C PRO A 151 1.43 -26.38 1.89
N THR A 152 0.48 -27.21 2.32
CA THR A 152 -0.23 -28.23 1.51
C THR A 152 -1.74 -28.02 1.32
N GLY A 153 -2.35 -26.90 1.79
CA GLY A 153 -3.79 -26.65 1.58
C GLY A 153 -4.33 -25.31 2.11
N ALA A 154 -5.53 -24.90 1.66
CA ALA A 154 -6.21 -23.64 2.00
C ALA A 154 -7.29 -23.76 3.09
N MET A 155 -7.40 -22.73 3.96
CA MET A 155 -8.49 -22.59 4.94
C MET A 155 -9.06 -21.16 5.00
N HIS A 156 -10.30 -21.06 5.49
CA HIS A 156 -11.07 -19.82 5.66
C HIS A 156 -10.77 -19.17 7.02
N VAL A 157 -10.51 -17.86 7.05
CA VAL A 157 -10.05 -17.14 8.25
C VAL A 157 -10.73 -15.80 8.41
N GLN A 158 -11.14 -15.50 9.63
CA GLN A 158 -11.56 -14.17 10.04
C GLN A 158 -10.35 -13.33 10.50
N MET A 159 -9.83 -12.47 9.62
CA MET A 159 -8.72 -11.58 9.98
C MET A 159 -9.23 -10.37 10.79
N ALA A 160 -8.44 -9.92 11.77
CA ALA A 160 -8.63 -8.59 12.33
C ALA A 160 -8.38 -7.57 11.20
N GLY A 161 -9.44 -6.86 10.79
CA GLY A 161 -9.46 -6.12 9.54
C GLY A 161 -8.49 -4.93 9.50
N GLY A 162 -7.96 -4.69 8.29
CA GLY A 162 -7.34 -3.42 7.88
C GLY A 162 -5.98 -3.07 8.49
N LYS A 163 -5.41 -1.95 8.01
CA LYS A 163 -4.26 -1.29 8.65
C LYS A 163 -4.67 -0.87 10.07
N SER A 164 -3.73 -0.86 11.02
CA SER A 164 -4.01 -0.22 12.31
C SER A 164 -4.33 1.26 12.08
N ARG A 165 -5.19 1.87 12.92
CA ARG A 165 -5.55 3.30 12.78
C ARG A 165 -4.33 4.23 12.72
N VAL A 166 -3.28 3.91 13.49
CA VAL A 166 -2.03 4.68 13.48
C VAL A 166 -1.29 4.53 12.15
N LEU A 167 -1.22 3.30 11.61
CA LEU A 167 -0.62 3.06 10.31
C LEU A 167 -1.41 3.73 9.18
N GLU A 168 -2.75 3.63 9.21
CA GLU A 168 -3.64 4.28 8.25
C GLU A 168 -3.47 5.79 8.27
N PHE A 169 -3.37 6.40 9.46
CA PHE A 169 -3.09 7.83 9.59
C PHE A 169 -1.71 8.24 9.05
N LEU A 170 -0.67 7.43 9.28
CA LEU A 170 0.67 7.69 8.76
C LEU A 170 0.76 7.50 7.24
N ASP A 171 0.04 6.53 6.71
CA ASP A 171 -0.16 6.31 5.28
C ASP A 171 -0.88 7.52 4.64
N ASP A 172 -1.99 7.97 5.24
CA ASP A 172 -2.71 9.18 4.82
C ASP A 172 -1.82 10.44 4.86
N LEU A 173 -1.02 10.59 5.92
CA LEU A 173 -0.08 11.70 6.06
C LEU A 173 0.97 11.67 4.94
N GLU A 174 1.58 10.53 4.69
CA GLU A 174 2.62 10.42 3.68
C GLU A 174 2.03 10.60 2.27
N ASN A 175 0.86 10.02 1.97
CA ASN A 175 0.15 10.25 0.71
C ASN A 175 -0.16 11.75 0.53
N ALA A 176 -0.81 12.39 1.50
CA ALA A 176 -1.16 13.81 1.42
C ALA A 176 0.05 14.70 1.09
N ILE A 177 1.12 14.56 1.86
CA ILE A 177 2.30 15.43 1.76
C ILE A 177 3.20 15.03 0.59
N GLY A 178 3.41 13.73 0.40
CA GLY A 178 4.26 13.16 -0.64
C GLY A 178 3.69 13.39 -2.03
N ASP A 179 2.39 13.17 -2.19
CA ASP A 179 1.71 13.30 -3.48
C ASP A 179 1.58 14.77 -3.89
N ALA A 180 1.27 15.67 -2.94
CA ALA A 180 1.34 17.11 -3.18
C ALA A 180 2.75 17.51 -3.66
N GLY A 181 3.79 16.97 -3.01
CA GLY A 181 5.17 17.17 -3.43
C GLY A 181 5.48 16.64 -4.83
N ASP A 182 4.98 15.47 -5.19
CA ASP A 182 5.11 14.91 -6.55
C ASP A 182 4.45 15.80 -7.59
N LEU A 183 3.19 16.19 -7.38
CA LEU A 183 2.45 17.04 -8.32
C LEU A 183 3.11 18.42 -8.52
N ILE A 184 3.62 19.03 -7.44
CA ILE A 184 4.35 20.29 -7.51
C ILE A 184 5.67 20.14 -8.29
N ARG A 185 6.48 19.12 -7.96
CA ARG A 185 7.77 18.87 -8.63
C ARG A 185 7.60 18.69 -10.14
N HIS A 186 6.52 18.04 -10.53
CA HIS A 186 6.18 17.73 -11.92
C HIS A 186 5.40 18.83 -12.63
N LYS A 187 5.22 20.01 -11.99
CA LYS A 187 4.51 21.17 -12.53
C LYS A 187 3.07 20.86 -12.97
N MET A 188 2.47 19.86 -12.34
CA MET A 188 1.07 19.49 -12.58
C MET A 188 0.12 20.40 -11.81
N VAL A 189 0.61 21.04 -10.74
CA VAL A 189 -0.18 21.95 -9.90
C VAL A 189 0.68 23.15 -9.51
N SER A 190 0.05 24.32 -9.44
CA SER A 190 0.70 25.51 -8.87
C SER A 190 0.99 25.28 -7.39
N PRO A 191 2.22 25.55 -6.92
CA PRO A 191 2.55 25.48 -5.50
C PRO A 191 1.62 26.31 -4.60
N SER A 192 1.03 27.40 -5.09
CA SER A 192 0.15 28.26 -4.30
C SER A 192 -1.12 27.55 -3.79
N THR A 193 -1.63 26.57 -4.54
CA THR A 193 -2.88 25.86 -4.19
C THR A 193 -2.66 24.81 -3.10
N LEU A 194 -1.54 24.08 -3.15
CA LEU A 194 -1.25 22.98 -2.22
C LEU A 194 -0.32 23.38 -1.07
N SER A 195 0.54 24.40 -1.24
CA SER A 195 1.52 24.77 -0.20
C SER A 195 0.93 25.50 1.01
N ALA A 196 -0.24 26.12 0.85
CA ALA A 196 -0.96 26.79 1.95
C ALA A 196 -1.41 25.75 3.00
N GLU A 197 -1.97 24.63 2.54
CA GLU A 197 -2.47 23.54 3.39
C GLU A 197 -1.33 22.64 3.92
N VAL A 198 -0.27 22.45 3.13
CA VAL A 198 0.88 21.62 3.51
C VAL A 198 1.92 22.38 4.36
N GLY A 199 1.77 23.70 4.48
CA GLY A 199 2.54 24.55 5.41
C GLY A 199 3.97 24.90 4.97
N GLY A 200 4.13 25.36 3.72
CA GLY A 200 5.24 26.25 3.33
C GLY A 200 6.42 25.66 2.55
N GLY A 201 6.85 26.43 1.52
CA GLY A 201 8.06 26.27 0.71
C GLY A 201 7.83 25.73 -0.71
N LEU A 202 8.12 26.52 -1.75
CA LEU A 202 7.93 26.16 -3.17
C LEU A 202 8.79 24.98 -3.67
N ASN A 203 9.76 24.53 -2.86
CA ASN A 203 10.65 23.44 -3.19
C ASN A 203 10.39 22.26 -2.25
N PHE A 204 9.75 21.21 -2.78
CA PHE A 204 9.59 19.90 -2.14
C PHE A 204 10.54 18.89 -2.79
N PRO A 205 11.83 18.78 -2.39
CA PRO A 205 12.69 17.70 -2.85
C PRO A 205 12.12 16.34 -2.46
N LYS A 206 12.17 15.35 -3.36
CA LYS A 206 11.74 13.97 -3.11
C LYS A 206 12.36 13.39 -1.83
N GLN A 207 13.61 13.74 -1.54
CA GLN A 207 14.36 13.27 -0.38
C GLN A 207 13.95 13.95 0.94
N LYS A 208 13.13 15.01 0.90
CA LYS A 208 12.71 15.76 2.09
C LYS A 208 11.23 15.61 2.42
N THR A 209 10.48 14.79 1.68
CA THR A 209 9.05 14.53 1.93
C THR A 209 8.78 14.14 3.38
N PHE A 210 9.56 13.20 3.94
CA PHE A 210 9.39 12.75 5.32
C PHE A 210 9.62 13.87 6.35
N ALA A 211 10.52 14.81 6.07
CA ALA A 211 10.80 15.93 6.96
C ALA A 211 9.65 16.94 6.96
N ALA A 212 9.03 17.18 5.80
CA ALA A 212 7.82 18.01 5.69
C ALA A 212 6.64 17.37 6.45
N ALA A 213 6.44 16.05 6.31
CA ALA A 213 5.41 15.32 7.04
C ALA A 213 5.66 15.32 8.56
N ALA A 214 6.91 15.17 8.99
CA ALA A 214 7.27 15.30 10.41
C ALA A 214 7.01 16.73 10.95
N ALA A 215 7.37 17.76 10.19
CA ALA A 215 7.06 19.15 10.56
C ALA A 215 5.55 19.40 10.63
N TRP A 216 4.77 18.81 9.71
CA TRP A 216 3.32 18.85 9.73
C TRP A 216 2.76 18.24 11.03
N LEU A 217 3.25 17.07 11.44
CA LEU A 217 2.82 16.43 12.70
C LEU A 217 3.00 17.36 13.90
N PHE A 218 4.18 17.99 14.04
CA PHE A 218 4.44 18.90 15.15
C PHE A 218 3.53 20.13 15.14
N ARG A 219 3.25 20.71 13.96
CA ARG A 219 2.31 21.84 13.84
C ARG A 219 0.87 21.47 14.24
N HIS A 220 0.49 20.21 14.02
CA HIS A 220 -0.82 19.70 14.39
C HIS A 220 -0.88 19.16 15.83
N GLY A 221 0.16 19.37 16.64
CA GLY A 221 0.14 19.05 18.07
C GLY A 221 0.70 17.68 18.45
N PHE A 222 1.43 17.02 17.55
CA PHE A 222 2.24 15.86 17.93
C PHE A 222 3.31 16.30 18.94
N ASN A 223 3.36 15.65 20.11
CA ASN A 223 4.28 16.02 21.19
C ASN A 223 5.37 14.97 21.44
N GLY A 224 5.53 14.01 20.53
CA GLY A 224 6.44 12.88 20.71
C GLY A 224 5.79 11.62 21.24
N SER A 225 4.61 11.69 21.87
CA SER A 225 3.95 10.54 22.51
C SER A 225 3.04 9.73 21.57
N HIS A 226 2.90 8.43 21.85
CA HIS A 226 1.91 7.58 21.18
C HIS A 226 0.48 8.08 21.39
N GLU A 227 0.14 8.64 22.54
CA GLU A 227 -1.19 9.19 22.83
C GLU A 227 -1.53 10.39 21.94
N SER A 228 -0.56 11.28 21.70
CA SER A 228 -0.75 12.38 20.76
C SER A 228 -1.01 11.85 19.34
N LEU A 229 -0.28 10.82 18.89
CA LEU A 229 -0.51 10.20 17.59
C LEU A 229 -1.89 9.52 17.50
N LEU A 230 -2.32 8.84 18.57
CA LEU A 230 -3.67 8.27 18.64
C LEU A 230 -4.74 9.34 18.54
N THR A 231 -4.55 10.48 19.20
CA THR A 231 -5.47 11.62 19.16
C THR A 231 -5.55 12.21 17.76
N LEU A 232 -4.41 12.42 17.10
CA LEU A 232 -4.35 12.88 15.72
C LEU A 232 -5.00 11.89 14.76
N SER A 233 -4.81 10.59 14.96
CA SER A 233 -5.36 9.53 14.10
C SER A 233 -6.88 9.33 14.21
N ARG A 234 -7.58 10.03 15.11
CA ARG A 234 -9.04 9.92 15.18
C ARG A 234 -9.66 10.52 13.93
N SER A 235 -10.71 9.87 13.41
CA SER A 235 -11.39 10.30 12.19
C SER A 235 -11.99 11.70 12.31
N ASP A 236 -12.40 12.09 13.52
CA ASP A 236 -12.98 13.39 13.87
C ASP A 236 -11.94 14.47 14.23
N SER A 237 -10.65 14.13 14.30
CA SER A 237 -9.60 15.10 14.62
C SER A 237 -9.43 16.14 13.51
N GLY A 238 -9.02 17.36 13.88
CA GLY A 238 -8.68 18.41 12.90
C GLY A 238 -7.51 18.00 11.99
N ALA A 239 -6.57 17.20 12.49
CA ALA A 239 -5.46 16.66 11.72
C ALA A 239 -5.94 15.73 10.60
N SER A 240 -6.79 14.75 10.93
CA SER A 240 -7.37 13.84 9.93
C SER A 240 -8.27 14.57 8.93
N GLN A 241 -8.98 15.61 9.36
CA GLN A 241 -9.78 16.46 8.46
C GLN A 241 -8.88 17.22 7.47
N SER A 242 -7.79 17.82 7.95
CA SER A 242 -6.81 18.51 7.11
C SER A 242 -6.15 17.58 6.10
N LEU A 243 -5.75 16.36 6.50
CA LEU A 243 -5.21 15.37 5.55
C LEU A 243 -6.22 15.00 4.46
N ARG A 244 -7.50 14.81 4.81
CA ARG A 244 -8.56 14.55 3.81
C ARG A 244 -8.74 15.71 2.84
N GLN A 245 -8.65 16.95 3.32
CA GLN A 245 -8.72 18.13 2.46
C GLN A 245 -7.53 18.19 1.49
N ILE A 246 -6.30 17.97 1.97
CA ILE A 246 -5.11 17.93 1.13
C ILE A 246 -5.24 16.81 0.07
N ARG A 247 -5.67 15.62 0.47
CA ARG A 247 -5.88 14.49 -0.46
C ARG A 247 -6.93 14.80 -1.51
N ALA A 248 -8.05 15.43 -1.14
CA ALA A 248 -9.08 15.84 -2.10
C ALA A 248 -8.53 16.83 -3.14
N LEU A 249 -7.71 17.79 -2.72
CA LEU A 249 -7.05 18.74 -3.63
C LEU A 249 -6.04 18.03 -4.54
N VAL A 250 -5.25 17.09 -3.99
CA VAL A 250 -4.31 16.27 -4.76
C VAL A 250 -5.06 15.44 -5.81
N ASP A 251 -6.17 14.80 -5.45
CA ASP A 251 -6.97 13.98 -6.35
C ASP A 251 -7.59 14.83 -7.48
N GLU A 252 -8.17 15.99 -7.14
CA GLU A 252 -8.71 16.93 -8.13
C GLU A 252 -7.63 17.39 -9.12
N ALA A 253 -6.46 17.73 -8.59
CA ALA A 253 -5.36 18.23 -9.39
C ALA A 253 -4.71 17.13 -10.25
N ARG A 254 -4.72 15.88 -9.77
CA ARG A 254 -4.35 14.70 -10.56
C ARG A 254 -5.34 14.45 -11.70
N LEU A 255 -6.65 14.50 -11.42
CA LEU A 255 -7.71 14.24 -12.39
C LEU A 255 -7.79 15.31 -13.49
N SER A 256 -7.44 16.56 -13.17
CA SER A 256 -7.33 17.64 -14.15
C SER A 256 -6.09 17.55 -15.06
N CYS A 257 -5.15 16.64 -14.77
CA CYS A 257 -3.96 16.45 -15.59
C CYS A 257 -4.21 15.44 -16.72
N ASP A 258 -4.50 15.95 -17.91
CA ASP A 258 -4.72 15.17 -19.13
C ASP A 258 -3.66 14.09 -19.40
N ALA A 259 -2.38 14.38 -19.12
CA ALA A 259 -1.30 13.44 -19.34
C ALA A 259 -1.36 12.26 -18.36
N ILE A 260 -1.80 12.48 -17.12
CA ILE A 260 -2.04 11.42 -16.15
C ILE A 260 -3.26 10.61 -16.56
N THR A 261 -4.37 11.27 -16.89
CA THR A 261 -5.62 10.60 -17.28
C THR A 261 -5.40 9.67 -18.48
N ARG A 262 -4.69 10.12 -19.52
CA ARG A 262 -4.36 9.25 -20.67
C ARG A 262 -3.49 8.06 -20.28
N ALA A 263 -2.51 8.26 -19.41
CA ALA A 263 -1.63 7.18 -18.97
C ALA A 263 -2.38 6.16 -18.09
N ASP A 264 -3.31 6.60 -17.24
CA ASP A 264 -4.20 5.73 -16.47
C ASP A 264 -5.12 4.92 -17.39
N THR A 265 -5.76 5.54 -18.38
CA THR A 265 -6.60 4.82 -19.36
C THR A 265 -5.79 3.77 -20.13
N GLN A 266 -4.57 4.11 -20.55
CA GLN A 266 -3.69 3.15 -21.22
C GLN A 266 -3.32 1.98 -20.30
N ALA A 267 -2.93 2.27 -19.05
CA ALA A 267 -2.61 1.25 -18.06
C ALA A 267 -3.81 0.35 -17.73
N GLU A 268 -5.02 0.92 -17.68
CA GLU A 268 -6.24 0.14 -17.50
C GLU A 268 -6.51 -0.80 -18.67
N HIS A 269 -6.36 -0.31 -19.90
CA HIS A 269 -6.51 -1.12 -21.10
C HIS A 269 -5.50 -2.28 -21.15
N GLU A 270 -4.21 -1.99 -20.94
CA GLU A 270 -3.14 -2.99 -20.89
C GLU A 270 -3.40 -4.06 -19.83
N MET A 271 -3.91 -3.66 -18.67
CA MET A 271 -4.23 -4.58 -17.58
C MET A 271 -5.44 -5.47 -17.89
N VAL A 272 -6.47 -4.95 -18.55
CA VAL A 272 -7.62 -5.74 -19.02
C VAL A 272 -7.18 -6.76 -20.08
N GLU A 273 -6.35 -6.35 -21.04
CA GLU A 273 -5.78 -7.25 -22.05
C GLU A 273 -4.95 -8.36 -21.40
N LEU A 274 -4.13 -8.03 -20.39
CA LEU A 274 -3.39 -9.02 -19.61
C LEU A 274 -4.33 -10.00 -18.90
N CYS A 275 -5.42 -9.52 -18.30
CA CYS A 275 -6.42 -10.39 -17.68
C CYS A 275 -7.05 -11.36 -18.69
N HIS A 276 -7.45 -10.86 -19.87
CA HIS A 276 -8.00 -11.69 -20.94
C HIS A 276 -6.97 -12.72 -21.45
N HIS A 277 -5.73 -12.31 -21.63
CA HIS A 277 -4.66 -13.20 -22.06
C HIS A 277 -4.43 -14.33 -21.05
N VAL A 278 -4.24 -14.01 -19.76
CA VAL A 278 -4.01 -15.01 -18.72
C VAL A 278 -5.23 -15.95 -18.58
N ALA A 279 -6.45 -15.42 -18.68
CA ALA A 279 -7.68 -16.22 -18.63
C ALA A 279 -7.81 -17.18 -19.81
N LYS A 280 -7.44 -16.73 -21.02
CA LYS A 280 -7.47 -17.54 -22.24
C LYS A 280 -6.45 -18.68 -22.19
N GLU A 281 -5.24 -18.42 -21.68
CA GLU A 281 -4.18 -19.43 -21.54
C GLU A 281 -4.44 -20.42 -20.40
N ASN A 282 -5.36 -20.11 -19.47
CA ASN A 282 -5.64 -20.91 -18.28
C ASN A 282 -7.16 -21.08 -18.05
N PRO A 283 -7.92 -21.66 -19.01
CA PRO A 283 -9.39 -21.70 -18.98
C PRO A 283 -9.96 -22.53 -17.83
N GLU A 284 -9.17 -23.43 -17.24
CA GLU A 284 -9.55 -24.26 -16.10
C GLU A 284 -9.38 -23.56 -14.75
N ARG A 285 -8.75 -22.38 -14.73
CA ARG A 285 -8.45 -21.64 -13.49
C ARG A 285 -9.60 -20.75 -13.07
N ASN A 286 -9.80 -20.65 -11.77
CA ASN A 286 -10.78 -19.74 -11.20
C ASN A 286 -10.28 -18.29 -11.21
N VAL A 287 -11.19 -17.33 -11.09
CA VAL A 287 -10.87 -15.91 -11.19
C VAL A 287 -9.95 -15.43 -10.06
N ALA A 288 -10.04 -16.02 -8.86
CA ALA A 288 -9.10 -15.69 -7.79
C ALA A 288 -7.65 -16.03 -8.16
N TRP A 289 -7.42 -17.13 -8.89
CA TRP A 289 -6.09 -17.47 -9.43
C TRP A 289 -5.62 -16.43 -10.43
N LEU A 290 -6.49 -16.06 -11.36
CA LEU A 290 -6.19 -15.14 -12.44
C LEU A 290 -5.81 -13.76 -11.89
N ILE A 291 -6.57 -13.27 -10.91
CA ILE A 291 -6.28 -12.01 -10.21
C ILE A 291 -4.91 -12.05 -9.54
N ASP A 292 -4.55 -13.16 -8.90
CA ASP A 292 -3.25 -13.30 -8.23
C ASP A 292 -2.08 -13.26 -9.19
N VAL A 293 -2.20 -13.98 -10.31
CA VAL A 293 -1.18 -13.98 -11.35
C VAL A 293 -1.04 -12.58 -11.89
N VAL A 294 -2.13 -11.98 -12.37
CA VAL A 294 -2.12 -10.64 -12.96
C VAL A 294 -1.56 -9.58 -12.00
N ALA A 295 -1.96 -9.61 -10.71
CA ALA A 295 -1.50 -8.66 -9.70
C ALA A 295 -0.01 -8.81 -9.36
N THR A 296 0.61 -9.93 -9.72
CA THR A 296 2.03 -10.24 -9.43
C THR A 296 2.87 -10.59 -10.67
N THR A 297 2.31 -10.40 -11.87
CA THR A 297 2.96 -10.68 -13.16
C THR A 297 4.28 -9.93 -13.33
N ASP A 298 4.41 -8.75 -12.73
CA ASP A 298 5.65 -7.95 -12.76
C ASP A 298 6.84 -8.65 -12.06
N LEU A 299 6.58 -9.58 -11.14
CA LEU A 299 7.61 -10.44 -10.54
C LEU A 299 8.10 -11.52 -11.49
N GLU A 300 7.29 -11.90 -12.48
CA GLU A 300 7.64 -12.97 -13.43
C GLU A 300 8.56 -12.50 -14.55
N TYR A 301 8.52 -11.21 -14.89
CA TYR A 301 9.34 -10.55 -15.91
C TYR A 301 10.60 -9.87 -15.35
N ALA A 302 10.83 -9.97 -14.03
CA ALA A 302 11.96 -9.36 -13.33
C ALA A 302 13.17 -10.31 -13.15
N ALA A 303 13.09 -11.53 -13.69
CA ALA A 303 14.14 -12.55 -13.65
C ALA A 303 15.02 -12.50 -14.90
#